data_AF-A0A524JGU6-F1
#
_entry.id   AF-A0A524JGU6-F1
#
_cell.length_a   1.000
_cell.length_b   1.000
_cell.length_c   1.000
_cell.angle_alpha   90.00
_cell.angle_beta   90.00
_cell.angle_gamma   90.00
#
_symmetry.space_group_name_H-M   'P 1'
#
loop_
_entity.id
_entity.type
_entity.pdbx_description
1 polymer ?
#
loop_
_entity_poly.entity_id
_entity_poly.type
_entity_poly.pdbx_seq_one_letter_code
_entity_poly.pdbx_strand_id
1 'polypeptide(L)' 'MGLSTALRLAQVGINVALVARRQNLLEGLAQEINRKGLSSAIAVPADLGIEADPTGTRRRMYLASSQQAP' A
#
# COMPACT_ATOMS: atom_id res chain seq x y z
N MET A 1 7.80 12.00 -8.28
CA MET A 1 8.91 11.04 -8.09
C MET A 1 8.43 9.71 -7.52
N GLY A 2 7.83 9.64 -6.32
CA GLY A 2 7.41 8.35 -5.72
C GLY A 2 6.46 7.50 -6.56
N LEU A 3 5.49 8.11 -7.26
CA LEU A 3 4.56 7.40 -8.15
C LEU A 3 5.28 6.65 -9.28
N SER A 4 6.19 7.32 -9.98
CA SER A 4 6.92 6.74 -11.12
C SER A 4 7.75 5.54 -10.68
N THR A 5 8.33 5.60 -9.49
CA THR A 5 9.05 4.47 -8.88
C THR A 5 8.11 3.30 -8.57
N ALA A 6 6.97 3.58 -7.91
CA ALA A 6 5.99 2.53 -7.59
C ALA A 6 5.44 1.85 -8.85
N LEU A 7 5.16 2.62 -9.91
CA LEU A 7 4.73 2.08 -11.20
C LEU A 7 5.79 1.20 -11.84
N ARG A 8 7.06 1.62 -11.82
CA ARG A 8 8.15 0.82 -12.38
C ARG A 8 8.34 -0.50 -11.63
N LEU A 9 8.22 -0.48 -10.30
CA LEU A 9 8.27 -1.69 -9.47
C LEU A 9 7.07 -2.61 -9.76
N ALA A 10 5.87 -2.05 -9.83
CA ALA A 10 4.66 -2.79 -10.18
C ALA A 10 4.74 -3.44 -11.57
N GLN A 11 5.30 -2.74 -12.56
CA GLN A 11 5.47 -3.25 -13.93
C GLN A 11 6.37 -4.48 -14.02
N VAL A 12 7.32 -4.64 -13.09
CA VAL A 12 8.17 -5.84 -13.01
C VAL A 12 7.61 -6.91 -12.08
N GLY A 13 6.35 -6.79 -11.66
CA GLY A 13 5.65 -7.78 -10.85
C GLY A 13 5.86 -7.64 -9.33
N ILE A 14 6.48 -6.56 -8.86
CA ILE A 14 6.72 -6.35 -7.43
C ILE A 14 5.47 -5.79 -6.76
N ASN A 15 5.07 -6.42 -5.65
CA ASN A 15 4.01 -5.89 -4.80
C ASN A 15 4.49 -4.62 -4.08
N VAL A 16 3.68 -3.57 -4.11
CA VAL A 16 4.06 -2.25 -3.59
C VAL A 16 3.13 -1.79 -2.47
N ALA A 17 3.72 -1.31 -1.37
CA ALA A 17 3.01 -0.55 -0.36
C ALA A 17 3.24 0.95 -0.60
N LEU A 18 2.17 1.68 -0.88
CA LEU A 18 2.20 3.12 -1.02
C LEU A 18 1.95 3.74 0.36
N VAL A 19 2.84 4.63 0.81
CA VAL A 19 2.74 5.28 2.13
C VAL A 19 2.81 6.80 1.97
N ALA A 20 1.76 7.51 2.38
CA ALA A 20 1.74 8.97 2.42
C ALA A 20 0.58 9.49 3.29
N ARG A 21 0.60 10.79 3.62
CA ARG A 21 -0.47 11.46 4.40
C ARG A 21 -1.80 11.60 3.66
N ARG A 22 -1.76 11.69 2.33
CA ARG A 22 -2.94 12.00 1.50
C ARG A 22 -3.66 10.73 1.07
N GLN A 23 -4.58 10.25 1.90
CA GLN A 23 -5.31 8.98 1.72
C GLN A 23 -5.99 8.84 0.34
N ASN A 24 -6.84 9.79 -0.06
CA ASN A 24 -7.62 9.68 -1.30
C ASN A 24 -6.74 9.53 -2.55
N LEU A 25 -5.61 10.25 -2.59
CA LEU A 25 -4.64 10.12 -3.68
C LEU A 25 -3.95 8.76 -3.66
N LEU A 26 -3.61 8.27 -2.46
CA LEU A 26 -2.93 6.99 -2.26
C LEU A 26 -3.81 5.81 -2.72
N GLU A 27 -5.09 5.84 -2.35
CA GLU A 27 -6.08 4.83 -2.73
C GLU A 27 -6.34 4.82 -4.24
N GLY A 28 -6.50 5.99 -4.85
CA GLY A 28 -6.66 6.10 -6.30
C GLY A 28 -5.48 5.51 -7.08
N LEU A 29 -4.26 5.71 -6.57
CA LEU A 29 -3.05 5.15 -7.17
C LEU A 29 -2.94 3.64 -6.96
N ALA A 30 -3.27 3.12 -5.78
CA ALA A 30 -3.29 1.69 -5.53
C ALA A 30 -4.31 0.98 -6.44
N GLN A 31 -5.50 1.56 -6.60
CA GLN A 31 -6.51 1.04 -7.54
C GLN A 31 -6.01 1.06 -8.99
N GLU A 32 -5.31 2.12 -9.42
CA GLU A 32 -4.75 2.18 -10.76
C GLU A 32 -3.71 1.07 -11.00
N ILE A 33 -2.81 0.83 -10.05
CA ILE A 33 -1.81 -0.24 -10.15
C ILE A 33 -2.48 -1.60 -10.18
N ASN A 34 -3.45 -1.85 -9.28
CA ASN A 34 -4.18 -3.11 -9.23
C ASN A 34 -4.96 -3.38 -10.53
N ARG A 35 -5.58 -2.35 -11.13
CA ARG A 35 -6.28 -2.49 -12.42
C ARG A 35 -5.38 -2.88 -13.58
N LYS A 36 -4.08 -2.56 -13.52
CA LYS A 36 -3.11 -2.97 -14.55
C LYS A 36 -2.74 -4.46 -14.46
N GLY A 37 -3.11 -5.14 -13.36
CA GLY A 37 -3.04 -6.61 -13.24
C GLY A 37 -1.63 -7.21 -13.17
N LEU A 38 -0.58 -6.39 -13.14
CA LEU A 38 0.81 -6.85 -13.13
C LEU A 38 1.35 -7.12 -11.72
N SER A 39 0.78 -6.48 -10.69
CA SER A 39 1.18 -6.63 -9.30
C SER A 39 0.07 -6.16 -8.36
N SER A 40 0.23 -6.42 -7.06
CA SER A 40 -0.66 -5.88 -6.02
C SER A 40 -0.11 -4.59 -5.42
N ALA A 41 -0.99 -3.62 -5.20
CA ALA A 41 -0.71 -2.38 -4.50
C ALA A 41 -1.66 -2.20 -3.31
N ILE A 42 -1.10 -1.80 -2.17
CA ILE A 42 -1.86 -1.41 -0.98
C ILE A 42 -1.58 0.05 -0.63
N ALA A 43 -2.61 0.77 -0.21
CA ALA A 43 -2.49 2.13 0.30
C ALA A 43 -2.42 2.09 1.84
N VAL A 44 -1.36 2.63 2.41
CA VAL A 44 -1.15 2.77 3.85
C VAL A 44 -1.06 4.26 4.19
N PRO A 45 -2.18 4.91 4.52
CA PRO A 45 -2.14 6.31 4.92
C PRO A 45 -1.37 6.44 6.23
N ALA A 46 -0.29 7.21 6.22
CA ALA A 46 0.55 7.45 7.39
C ALA A 46 1.30 8.78 7.29
N ASP A 47 1.56 9.39 8.45
CA ASP A 47 2.50 10.49 8.59
C ASP A 47 3.86 9.94 9.05
N LEU A 48 4.86 10.01 8.18
CA LEU A 48 6.21 9.53 8.47
C LEU A 48 7.02 10.52 9.33
N GLY A 49 6.51 11.74 9.54
CA GLY A 49 7.12 12.72 10.44
C GLY A 49 6.78 12.48 11.91
N ILE A 50 5.91 11.52 12.20
CA ILE A 50 5.54 11.10 13.55
C ILE A 50 6.22 9.75 13.78
N GLU A 51 7.05 9.66 14.82
CA GLU A 51 7.54 8.36 15.26
C GLU A 51 6.35 7.52 15.71
N ALA A 52 6.14 6.39 15.05
CA ALA A 52 5.16 5.43 15.49
C ALA A 52 5.64 4.83 16.82
N ASP A 53 4.80 4.86 17.85
CA ASP A 53 5.06 4.11 19.08
C ASP A 53 5.20 2.61 18.70
N PRO A 54 6.39 2.01 18.82
CA PRO A 54 6.64 0.63 18.43
C PRO A 54 5.83 -0.37 19.29
N THR A 55 5.24 0.09 20.38
CA THR A 55 4.44 -0.72 21.31
C THR A 55 2.99 -0.88 20.86
N GLY A 56 2.51 -0.06 19.91
CA GLY A 56 1.07 0.10 19.63
C GLY A 56 0.47 -0.70 18.47
N THR A 57 1.23 -1.37 17.59
CA THR A 57 0.63 -1.89 16.34
C THR A 57 1.22 -3.21 15.85
N ARG A 58 1.11 -4.25 16.68
CA ARG A 58 1.25 -5.66 16.24
C ARG A 58 -0.07 -6.30 15.77
N ARG A 59 -1.19 -5.55 15.72
CA ARG A 59 -2.54 -6.12 15.52
C ARG A 59 -3.39 -5.36 14.50
N ARG A 60 -2.96 -5.28 13.25
CA ARG A 60 -3.90 -5.04 12.12
C ARG A 60 -3.41 -5.47 10.75
N MET A 61 -2.12 -5.81 10.62
CA MET A 61 -1.57 -6.31 9.36
C MET A 61 -1.95 -7.78 9.05
N TYR A 62 -2.57 -8.49 10.00
CA TYR A 62 -2.96 -9.91 9.86
C TYR A 62 -4.45 -10.16 9.53
N LEU A 63 -5.30 -9.13 9.43
CA LEU A 63 -6.75 -9.33 9.21
C LEU A 63 -7.21 -9.12 7.76
N ALA A 64 -6.30 -8.77 6.84
CA ALA A 64 -6.62 -8.73 5.40
C ALA A 64 -6.34 -10.08 4.70
N SER A 65 -5.65 -11.02 5.36
CA SER A 65 -5.27 -12.33 4.78
C SER A 65 -6.21 -13.48 5.17
N SER A 66 -7.22 -13.22 6.02
CA SER A 66 -8.18 -14.23 6.50
C SER A 66 -9.59 -14.06 5.94
N GLN A 67 -9.78 -13.21 4.93
CA GLN A 67 -10.97 -13.24 4.08
C GLN A 67 -10.57 -13.57 2.65
N GLN A 68 -10.24 -14.85 2.44
CA GLN A 68 -10.15 -15.45 1.11
C GLN A 68 -10.89 -16.80 1.14
N ALA A 69 -12.04 -16.81 0.46
CA ALA A 69 -12.75 -17.97 -0.09
C ALA A 69 -13.34 -18.97 0.94
N PRO A 70 -14.32 -19.82 0.58
CA PRO A 70 -14.75 -20.27 -0.77
C PRO A 70 -15.64 -19.29 -1.53
#